data_AF-A0A7W7GXM2-F1
#
_entry.id   AF-A0A7W7GXM2-F1
#
_cell.length_a   1.000
_cell.length_b   1.000
_cell.length_c   1.000
_cell.angle_alpha   90.00
_cell.angle_beta   90.00
_cell.angle_gamma   90.00
#
_symmetry.space_group_name_H-M   'P 1'
#
loop_
_entity.id
_entity.type
_entity.pdbx_description
1 polymer ?
#
loop_
_entity_poly.entity_id
_entity_poly.type
_entity_poly.pdbx_seq_one_letter_code
_entity_poly.pdbx_strand_id
1 'polypeptide(L)'
;MRSALLAGIIPAVLVPGVAQAAPCPTTDVLGTYQFGRAAAIGAAGEAAGVWSSPAIRSGIAGDDLVITYTPRHTASAVERQVYTALYTEVAHPDAECDRVGADGVAKHVWVSYRCRTGVAPNYTLLVR
;
A
#
# COMPACT_ATOMS: atom_id res chain seq x y z
N MET A 1 -23.74 -33.84 61.71
CA MET A 1 -23.76 -32.51 61.06
C MET A 1 -23.36 -32.70 59.60
N ARG A 2 -24.28 -32.51 58.65
CA ARG A 2 -24.08 -32.71 57.21
C ARG A 2 -23.82 -31.36 56.57
N SER A 3 -22.59 -31.08 56.18
CA SER A 3 -22.24 -29.86 55.43
C SER A 3 -22.27 -30.17 53.93
N ALA A 4 -23.15 -29.46 53.22
CA ALA A 4 -23.38 -29.58 51.79
C ALA A 4 -22.24 -28.96 50.98
N LEU A 5 -21.78 -29.67 49.96
CA LEU A 5 -20.89 -29.18 48.90
C LEU A 5 -21.71 -28.36 47.89
N LEU A 6 -21.43 -27.07 47.76
CA LEU A 6 -21.95 -26.21 46.70
C LEU A 6 -21.01 -26.30 45.49
N ALA A 7 -21.46 -26.97 44.44
CA ALA A 7 -20.84 -26.98 43.13
C ALA A 7 -21.09 -25.64 42.43
N GLY A 8 -20.03 -24.85 42.24
CA GLY A 8 -20.07 -23.59 41.50
C GLY A 8 -20.19 -23.85 39.99
N ILE A 9 -21.27 -23.37 39.39
CA ILE A 9 -21.49 -23.39 37.94
C ILE A 9 -20.68 -22.23 37.34
N ILE A 10 -19.66 -22.53 36.53
CA ILE A 10 -18.90 -21.53 35.78
C ILE A 10 -19.71 -21.19 34.52
N PRO A 11 -20.17 -19.94 34.31
CA PRO A 11 -20.79 -19.56 33.06
C PRO A 11 -19.69 -19.43 31.98
N ALA A 12 -19.70 -20.33 31.01
CA ALA A 12 -18.92 -20.18 29.78
C ALA A 12 -19.54 -19.04 28.96
N VAL A 13 -18.92 -17.85 29.02
CA VAL A 13 -19.30 -16.73 28.16
C VAL A 13 -18.81 -17.04 26.74
N LEU A 14 -19.74 -17.42 25.86
CA LEU A 14 -19.52 -17.51 24.42
C LEU A 14 -19.35 -16.08 23.88
N VAL A 15 -18.12 -15.56 23.91
CA VAL A 15 -17.80 -14.32 23.18
C VAL A 15 -17.87 -14.65 21.69
N PRO A 16 -18.72 -13.99 20.89
CA PRO A 16 -18.70 -14.16 19.45
C PRO A 16 -17.34 -13.71 18.95
N GLY A 17 -16.53 -14.67 18.48
CA GLY A 17 -15.30 -14.36 17.78
C GLY A 17 -15.65 -13.64 16.49
N VAL A 18 -15.30 -12.35 16.40
CA VAL A 18 -15.35 -11.63 15.13
C VAL A 18 -14.28 -12.27 14.24
N ALA A 19 -14.71 -13.18 13.36
CA ALA A 19 -13.84 -13.63 12.28
C ALA A 19 -13.62 -12.41 11.38
N GLN A 20 -12.50 -11.73 11.56
CA GLN A 20 -12.17 -10.55 10.79
C GLN A 20 -11.92 -11.01 9.35
N ALA A 21 -12.80 -10.60 8.43
CA ALA A 21 -12.69 -10.95 7.02
C ALA A 21 -11.30 -10.56 6.50
N ALA A 22 -10.64 -11.49 5.79
CA ALA A 22 -9.37 -11.19 5.15
C ALA A 22 -9.55 -10.02 4.18
N PRO A 23 -8.58 -9.10 4.09
CA PRO A 23 -8.66 -8.01 3.12
C PRO A 23 -8.79 -8.58 1.70
N CYS A 24 -9.80 -8.13 0.96
CA CYS A 24 -10.01 -8.53 -0.42
C CYS A 24 -9.22 -7.61 -1.36
N PRO A 25 -8.75 -8.11 -2.52
CA PRO A 25 -8.25 -7.27 -3.58
C PRO A 25 -9.29 -6.23 -4.00
N THR A 26 -8.84 -5.00 -4.24
CA THR A 26 -9.63 -3.87 -4.73
C THR A 26 -8.93 -3.21 -5.90
N THR A 27 -9.68 -2.57 -6.78
CA THR A 27 -9.16 -1.79 -7.91
C THR A 27 -9.54 -0.32 -7.72
N ASP A 28 -8.56 0.57 -7.72
CA ASP A 28 -8.79 2.01 -7.54
C ASP A 28 -7.72 2.83 -8.28
N VAL A 29 -8.00 4.11 -8.49
CA VAL A 29 -7.01 5.09 -8.95
C VAL A 29 -6.05 5.39 -7.81
N LEU A 30 -4.76 5.12 -8.01
CA LEU A 30 -3.71 5.54 -7.09
C LEU A 30 -3.56 7.07 -7.12
N GLY A 31 -3.40 7.62 -8.32
CA GLY A 31 -3.25 9.05 -8.56
C GLY A 31 -3.14 9.39 -10.04
N THR A 32 -3.18 10.68 -10.35
CA THR A 32 -2.95 11.23 -11.69
C THR A 32 -1.54 11.79 -11.78
N TYR A 33 -0.72 11.26 -12.67
CA TYR A 33 0.69 11.63 -12.85
C TYR A 33 0.94 12.28 -14.21
N GLN A 34 2.12 12.88 -14.39
CA GLN A 34 2.51 13.41 -15.70
C GLN A 34 2.48 12.30 -16.77
N PHE A 35 2.28 12.68 -18.03
CA PHE A 35 2.20 11.72 -19.13
C PHE A 35 3.40 10.76 -19.17
N GLY A 36 3.12 9.47 -19.34
CA GLY A 36 4.12 8.40 -19.34
C GLY A 36 4.59 7.97 -17.94
N ARG A 37 4.38 8.79 -16.89
CA ARG A 37 4.82 8.45 -15.52
C ARG A 37 3.97 7.36 -14.90
N ALA A 38 2.65 7.41 -15.08
CA ALA A 38 1.74 6.38 -14.61
C ALA A 38 2.15 4.98 -15.10
N ALA A 39 2.60 4.87 -16.36
CA ALA A 39 3.09 3.63 -16.94
C ALA A 39 4.34 3.11 -16.23
N ALA A 40 5.34 3.98 -16.04
CA ALA A 40 6.61 3.63 -15.40
C ALA A 40 6.39 3.21 -13.94
N ILE A 41 5.60 3.97 -13.20
CA ILE A 41 5.25 3.67 -11.80
C ILE A 41 4.48 2.35 -11.74
N GLY A 42 3.44 2.20 -12.56
CA GLY A 42 2.56 1.03 -12.63
C GLY A 42 3.33 -0.28 -12.87
N ALA A 43 4.19 -0.31 -13.89
CA ALA A 43 5.00 -1.48 -14.21
C ALA A 43 6.00 -1.80 -13.08
N ALA A 44 6.63 -0.78 -12.49
CA ALA A 44 7.62 -0.98 -11.44
C ALA A 44 6.98 -1.53 -10.15
N GLY A 45 5.81 -1.04 -9.75
CA GLY A 45 5.12 -1.58 -8.58
C GLY A 45 4.49 -2.96 -8.80
N GLU A 46 4.12 -3.30 -10.04
CA GLU A 46 3.72 -4.67 -10.37
C GLU A 46 4.92 -5.61 -10.21
N ALA A 47 6.08 -5.23 -10.75
CA ALA A 47 7.32 -5.98 -10.60
C ALA A 47 7.77 -6.09 -9.11
N ALA A 48 7.51 -5.07 -8.29
CA ALA A 48 7.77 -5.09 -6.86
C ALA A 48 6.73 -5.89 -6.04
N GLY A 49 5.65 -6.36 -6.68
CA GLY A 49 4.58 -7.10 -6.04
C GLY A 49 3.78 -6.29 -5.01
N VAL A 50 3.67 -4.97 -5.20
CA VAL A 50 2.81 -4.11 -4.36
C VAL A 50 1.37 -4.08 -4.87
N TRP A 51 1.15 -4.27 -6.16
CA TRP A 51 -0.14 -4.51 -6.79
C TRP A 51 -0.02 -5.59 -7.86
N SER A 52 -1.16 -6.17 -8.26
CA SER A 52 -1.21 -7.30 -9.19
C SER A 52 -1.52 -6.91 -10.62
N SER A 53 -2.04 -5.70 -10.85
CA SER A 53 -2.38 -5.24 -12.21
C SER A 53 -2.43 -3.72 -12.24
N PRO A 54 -1.60 -3.07 -13.07
CA PRO A 54 -1.72 -1.66 -13.40
C PRO A 54 -2.51 -1.46 -14.70
N ALA A 55 -3.29 -0.38 -14.76
CA ALA A 55 -3.93 0.11 -15.96
C ALA A 55 -3.79 1.64 -16.03
N ILE A 56 -3.76 2.17 -17.25
CA ILE A 56 -3.54 3.60 -17.48
C ILE A 56 -4.78 4.18 -18.15
N ARG A 57 -5.27 5.30 -17.64
CA ARG A 57 -6.29 6.11 -18.30
C ARG A 57 -5.75 7.52 -18.51
N SER A 58 -5.45 7.86 -19.76
CA SER A 58 -4.98 9.19 -20.13
C SER A 58 -6.11 10.21 -20.12
N GLY A 59 -5.82 11.40 -19.60
CA GLY A 59 -6.71 12.55 -19.57
C GLY A 59 -5.97 13.85 -19.84
N ILE A 60 -6.67 15.00 -19.72
CA ILE A 60 -6.08 16.32 -20.01
C ILE A 60 -5.02 16.70 -18.96
N ALA A 61 -5.22 16.30 -17.71
CA ALA A 61 -4.35 16.64 -16.59
C ALA A 61 -3.13 15.70 -16.43
N GLY A 62 -3.03 14.66 -17.27
CA GLY A 62 -2.02 13.61 -17.18
C GLY A 62 -2.62 12.22 -17.30
N ASP A 63 -1.88 11.22 -16.82
CA ASP A 63 -2.27 9.81 -16.84
C ASP A 63 -2.71 9.35 -15.44
N ASP A 64 -3.92 8.81 -15.33
CA ASP A 64 -4.37 8.11 -14.13
C ASP A 64 -3.73 6.73 -14.08
N LEU A 65 -3.10 6.40 -12.96
CA LEU A 65 -2.67 5.05 -12.64
C LEU A 65 -3.76 4.34 -11.84
N VAL A 66 -4.41 3.37 -12.45
CA VAL A 66 -5.38 2.47 -11.82
C VAL A 66 -4.64 1.19 -11.43
N ILE A 67 -4.78 0.74 -10.18
CA ILE A 67 -4.09 -0.45 -9.67
C ILE A 67 -5.07 -1.40 -8.98
N THR A 68 -4.78 -2.70 -9.09
CA THR A 68 -5.45 -3.73 -8.28
C THR A 68 -4.53 -4.19 -7.15
N TYR A 69 -4.93 -4.01 -5.89
CA TYR A 69 -4.11 -4.28 -4.72
C TYR A 69 -4.94 -4.80 -3.54
N THR A 70 -4.28 -5.41 -2.55
CA THR A 70 -4.92 -5.79 -1.28
C THR A 70 -4.57 -4.76 -0.22
N PRO A 71 -5.55 -4.04 0.37
CA PRO A 71 -5.28 -3.02 1.38
C PRO A 71 -4.52 -3.57 2.59
N ARG A 72 -3.60 -2.76 3.13
CA ARG A 72 -2.75 -3.08 4.27
C ARG A 72 -2.92 -2.06 5.38
N HIS A 73 -3.10 -2.55 6.60
CA HIS A 73 -3.17 -1.73 7.82
C HIS A 73 -2.03 -2.02 8.80
N THR A 74 -1.18 -3.00 8.49
CA THR A 74 0.05 -3.30 9.22
C THR A 74 1.23 -3.21 8.28
N ALA A 75 2.29 -2.53 8.73
CA ALA A 75 3.48 -2.34 7.92
C ALA A 75 4.18 -3.68 7.67
N SER A 76 4.66 -3.88 6.45
CA SER A 76 5.51 -5.01 6.09
C SER A 76 6.78 -5.02 6.93
N ALA A 77 7.19 -6.21 7.37
CA ALA A 77 8.47 -6.42 8.01
C ALA A 77 9.64 -6.14 7.05
N VAL A 78 9.43 -6.35 5.75
CA VAL A 78 10.41 -6.15 4.70
C VAL A 78 10.08 -4.89 3.91
N GLU A 79 11.06 -4.01 3.78
CA GLU A 79 10.96 -2.84 2.92
C GLU A 79 11.14 -3.23 1.45
N ARG A 80 10.27 -2.70 0.59
CA ARG A 80 10.29 -2.97 -0.85
C ARG A 80 10.59 -1.72 -1.63
N GLN A 81 11.49 -1.83 -2.60
CA GLN A 81 11.68 -0.81 -3.61
C GLN A 81 10.55 -0.92 -4.65
N VAL A 82 9.77 0.14 -4.79
CA VAL A 82 8.64 0.19 -5.74
C VAL A 82 9.10 0.75 -7.07
N TYR A 83 9.76 1.91 -7.06
CA TYR A 83 10.25 2.55 -8.27
C TYR A 83 11.36 3.55 -7.96
N THR A 84 12.03 4.04 -9.01
CA THR A 84 13.04 5.10 -8.91
C THR A 84 12.70 6.21 -9.88
N ALA A 85 12.57 7.44 -9.37
CA ALA A 85 12.43 8.66 -10.16
C ALA A 85 13.81 9.22 -10.53
N LEU A 86 14.09 9.39 -11.82
CA LEU A 86 15.35 9.94 -12.33
C LEU A 86 15.18 11.41 -12.73
N TYR A 87 16.17 12.27 -12.45
CA TYR A 87 16.14 13.68 -12.87
C TYR A 87 16.14 13.86 -14.41
N THR A 88 16.55 12.84 -15.16
CA THR A 88 16.48 12.83 -16.64
C THR A 88 15.06 12.61 -17.17
N GLU A 89 14.14 12.17 -16.32
CA GLU A 89 12.77 11.83 -16.69
C GLU A 89 11.73 12.73 -16.01
N VAL A 90 12.08 13.30 -14.85
CA VAL A 90 11.18 14.07 -14.00
C VAL A 90 11.91 15.30 -13.48
N ALA A 91 11.26 16.46 -13.55
CA ALA A 91 11.84 17.72 -13.10
C ALA A 91 12.11 17.75 -11.58
N HIS A 92 11.20 17.15 -10.79
CA HIS A 92 11.26 17.07 -9.34
C HIS A 92 11.05 15.61 -8.88
N PRO A 93 12.09 14.76 -8.97
CA PRO A 93 11.96 13.34 -8.63
C PRO A 93 11.76 13.12 -7.13
N ASP A 94 12.20 14.05 -6.28
CA ASP A 94 11.85 14.13 -4.87
C ASP A 94 10.33 14.26 -4.69
N ALA A 95 9.74 15.26 -5.35
CA ALA A 95 8.31 15.51 -5.26
C ALA A 95 7.47 14.38 -5.88
N GLU A 96 7.94 13.74 -6.96
CA GLU A 96 7.26 12.55 -7.52
C GLU A 96 7.33 11.38 -6.54
N CYS A 97 8.49 11.14 -5.92
CA CYS A 97 8.66 10.08 -4.92
C CYS A 97 7.71 10.28 -3.75
N ASP A 98 7.68 11.48 -3.16
CA ASP A 98 6.82 11.79 -2.03
C ASP A 98 5.34 11.70 -2.40
N ARG A 99 4.97 12.18 -3.59
CA ARG A 99 3.59 12.12 -4.07
C ARG A 99 3.10 10.68 -4.21
N VAL A 100 3.84 9.83 -4.94
CA VAL A 100 3.46 8.43 -5.13
C VAL A 100 3.41 7.70 -3.79
N GLY A 101 4.40 7.95 -2.92
CA GLY A 101 4.45 7.43 -1.56
C GLY A 101 3.21 7.77 -0.73
N ALA A 102 2.82 9.04 -0.74
CA ALA A 102 1.65 9.55 -0.03
C ALA A 102 0.33 9.01 -0.60
N ASP A 103 0.20 8.95 -1.93
CA ASP A 103 -0.96 8.39 -2.61
C ASP A 103 -1.19 6.93 -2.18
N GLY A 104 -0.12 6.13 -2.13
CA GLY A 104 -0.22 4.73 -1.70
C GLY A 104 -0.55 4.56 -0.22
N VAL A 105 -0.09 5.46 0.66
CA VAL A 105 -0.52 5.46 2.08
C VAL A 105 -2.00 5.83 2.19
N ALA A 106 -2.44 6.88 1.50
CA ALA A 106 -3.83 7.32 1.51
C ALA A 106 -4.80 6.22 1.05
N LYS A 107 -4.34 5.38 0.12
CA LYS A 107 -5.09 4.25 -0.43
C LYS A 107 -4.85 2.93 0.31
N HIS A 108 -4.00 2.90 1.34
CA HIS A 108 -3.61 1.68 2.06
C HIS A 108 -2.96 0.61 1.18
N VAL A 109 -2.28 1.00 0.09
CA VAL A 109 -1.44 0.07 -0.71
C VAL A 109 -0.25 -0.42 0.13
N TRP A 110 0.30 0.51 0.90
CA TRP A 110 1.29 0.30 1.95
C TRP A 110 0.94 1.18 3.16
N VAL A 111 1.57 0.93 4.29
CA VAL A 111 1.31 1.65 5.53
C VAL A 111 2.26 2.82 5.72
N SER A 112 3.48 2.70 5.22
CA SER A 112 4.49 3.76 5.29
C SER A 112 5.41 3.73 4.08
N TYR A 113 6.06 4.85 3.82
CA TYR A 113 7.08 4.95 2.79
C TYR A 113 8.22 5.84 3.24
N ARG A 114 9.33 5.76 2.51
CA ARG A 114 10.38 6.77 2.52
C ARG A 114 10.98 6.92 1.14
N CYS A 115 11.45 8.11 0.85
CA CYS A 115 12.20 8.42 -0.35
C CYS A 115 13.68 8.43 -0.04
N ARG A 116 14.43 7.55 -0.70
CA ARG A 116 15.89 7.46 -0.54
C ARG A 116 16.58 8.06 -1.74
N THR A 117 17.40 9.08 -1.52
CA THR A 117 18.27 9.64 -2.55
C THR A 117 19.37 8.64 -2.93
N GLY A 118 19.60 8.43 -4.23
CA GLY A 118 20.67 7.57 -4.74
C GLY A 118 21.97 8.29 -5.12
N VAL A 119 22.92 7.53 -5.66
CA VAL A 119 24.28 7.99 -6.05
C VAL A 119 24.28 8.81 -7.35
N ALA A 120 23.36 8.51 -8.27
CA ALA A 120 22.98 9.40 -9.36
C ALA A 120 21.79 10.24 -8.86
N PRO A 121 21.59 11.50 -9.32
CA PRO A 121 20.48 12.31 -8.85
C PRO A 121 19.19 11.55 -9.20
N ASN A 122 18.60 10.91 -8.19
CA ASN A 122 17.41 10.08 -8.26
C ASN A 122 16.83 9.89 -6.87
N TYR A 123 15.54 9.56 -6.82
CA TYR A 123 14.83 9.23 -5.60
C TYR A 123 14.16 7.87 -5.78
N THR A 124 14.50 6.93 -4.90
CA THR A 124 13.90 5.60 -4.87
C THR A 124 12.80 5.55 -3.81
N LEU A 125 11.59 5.15 -4.24
CA LEU A 125 10.47 4.91 -3.33
C LEU A 125 10.64 3.54 -2.67
N LEU A 126 10.72 3.56 -1.34
CA LEU A 126 10.78 2.39 -0.48
C LEU A 126 9.51 2.34 0.38
N VAL A 127 8.82 1.20 0.42
CA VAL A 127 7.51 1.07 1.09
C VAL A 127 7.46 -0.08 2.08
N ARG A 128 6.59 0.05 3.08
CA ARG A 128 6.29 -0.99 4.07
C ARG A 128 4.80 -1.06 4.33
#